data_AF-A0A9E2QZR0-F1
#
_entry.id   AF-A0A9E2QZR0-F1
#
_cell.length_a   1.000
_cell.length_b   1.000
_cell.length_c   1.000
_cell.angle_alpha   90.00
_cell.angle_beta   90.00
_cell.angle_gamma   90.00
#
_symmetry.space_group_name_H-M   'P 1'
#
loop_
_entity.id
_entity.type
_entity.pdbx_description
1 polymer ?
#
loop_
_entity_poly.entity_id
_entity_poly.type
_entity_poly.pdbx_seq_one_letter_code
_entity_poly.pdbx_strand_id
1 'polypeptide(L)'
;MPTRFLRPLLAIAIFLLSFSVATGPAWAAVTDWQKGGSISPASSSDFASASFQQSLRNLAAIHANYVTLIIPYHQSNIWSTDIQPGWDTPTDASLIAAIHSAHLLGLHVMLKPHIDPYDGQWRANINPSDRNGWFANYDKM
;
A
#
# COMPACT_ATOMS: atom_id res chain seq x y z
N MET A 1 -34.52 22.81 -65.20
CA MET A 1 -33.18 22.97 -64.59
C MET A 1 -33.13 24.35 -63.93
N PRO A 2 -32.65 24.56 -62.69
CA PRO A 2 -31.59 23.80 -61.99
C PRO A 2 -31.88 23.45 -60.51
N THR A 3 -31.56 22.22 -60.09
CA THR A 3 -31.58 21.74 -58.67
C THR A 3 -30.16 21.58 -58.11
N ARG A 4 -29.23 22.46 -58.47
CA ARG A 4 -27.78 22.23 -58.28
C ARG A 4 -27.11 22.93 -57.10
N PHE A 5 -27.84 23.63 -56.22
CA PHE A 5 -27.20 24.40 -55.13
C PHE A 5 -27.57 23.99 -53.69
N LEU A 6 -28.49 23.05 -53.46
CA LEU A 6 -28.84 22.60 -52.09
C LEU A 6 -28.01 21.41 -51.57
N ARG A 7 -27.25 20.73 -52.44
CA ARG A 7 -26.46 19.55 -52.05
C ARG A 7 -25.10 19.82 -51.36
N PRO A 8 -24.36 20.93 -51.57
CA PRO A 8 -23.08 21.11 -50.89
C PRO A 8 -23.25 21.66 -49.47
N LEU A 9 -24.35 22.36 -49.17
CA LEU A 9 -24.59 22.98 -47.86
C LEU A 9 -24.96 21.96 -46.76
N LEU A 10 -25.70 20.90 -47.12
CA LEU A 10 -26.05 19.83 -46.17
C LEU A 10 -24.84 18.94 -45.82
N ALA A 11 -23.93 18.74 -46.76
CA ALA A 11 -22.71 17.96 -46.55
C ALA A 11 -21.71 18.66 -45.60
N ILE A 12 -21.61 19.99 -45.68
CA ILE A 12 -20.74 20.80 -44.79
C ILE A 12 -21.29 20.83 -43.36
N ALA A 13 -22.62 20.89 -43.19
CA ALA A 13 -23.25 20.87 -41.87
C ALA A 13 -23.05 19.53 -41.13
N ILE A 14 -23.08 18.40 -41.84
CA ILE A 14 -22.83 17.07 -41.26
C ILE A 14 -21.34 16.90 -40.93
N PHE A 15 -20.44 17.41 -41.77
CA PHE A 15 -18.99 17.36 -41.52
C PHE A 15 -18.55 18.20 -40.31
N LEU A 16 -19.21 19.34 -40.08
CA LEU A 16 -18.98 20.20 -38.91
C LEU A 16 -19.61 19.65 -37.62
N LEU A 17 -20.70 18.88 -37.70
CA LEU A 17 -21.30 18.22 -36.53
C LEU A 17 -20.48 17.01 -36.04
N SER A 18 -19.75 16.34 -36.94
CA SER A 18 -18.88 15.21 -36.59
C SER A 18 -17.58 15.59 -35.88
N PHE A 19 -17.24 16.88 -35.79
CA PHE A 19 -16.02 17.35 -35.11
C PHE A 19 -16.28 17.86 -33.68
N SER A 20 -17.50 17.73 -33.17
CA SER A 20 -17.84 18.00 -31.76
C SER A 20 -17.93 16.74 -30.92
N VAL A 21 -17.04 15.75 -31.17
CA VAL A 21 -16.70 14.83 -30.10
C VAL A 21 -15.89 15.66 -29.11
N ALA A 22 -16.57 16.20 -28.10
CA ALA A 22 -15.89 16.75 -26.94
C ALA A 22 -15.02 15.63 -26.38
N THR A 23 -13.72 15.69 -26.65
CA THR A 23 -12.72 14.91 -25.94
C THR A 23 -12.70 15.46 -24.53
N GLY A 24 -13.69 15.10 -23.72
CA GLY A 24 -13.59 15.23 -22.28
C GLY A 24 -12.30 14.52 -21.87
N PRO A 25 -11.55 15.06 -20.89
CA PRO A 25 -10.37 14.37 -20.42
C PRO A 25 -10.78 12.94 -20.05
N ALA A 26 -10.22 11.97 -20.76
CA ALA A 26 -10.33 10.57 -20.41
C ALA A 26 -9.47 10.36 -19.16
N TRP A 27 -10.01 10.73 -18.01
CA TRP A 27 -9.49 10.25 -16.75
C TRP A 27 -9.76 8.76 -16.76
N ALA A 28 -8.72 7.95 -16.94
CA ALA A 28 -8.75 6.59 -16.44
C ALA A 28 -8.93 6.72 -14.93
N ALA A 29 -10.17 6.79 -14.46
CA ALA A 29 -10.49 6.80 -13.06
C ALA A 29 -10.10 5.42 -12.53
N VAL A 30 -8.87 5.29 -12.06
CA VAL A 30 -8.47 4.17 -11.23
C VAL A 30 -9.22 4.35 -9.92
N THR A 31 -10.42 3.79 -9.84
CA THR A 31 -11.31 3.88 -8.67
C THR A 31 -10.68 3.27 -7.43
N ASP A 32 -9.69 2.40 -7.63
CA ASP A 32 -9.11 1.56 -6.59
C ASP A 32 -7.67 1.97 -6.25
N TRP A 33 -7.31 3.23 -6.49
CA TRP A 33 -5.96 3.71 -6.22
C TRP A 33 -5.62 3.60 -4.72
N GLN A 34 -4.52 2.91 -4.40
CA GLN A 34 -4.01 2.80 -3.03
C GLN A 34 -3.17 4.05 -2.69
N LYS A 35 -3.71 4.91 -1.83
CA LYS A 35 -3.05 6.08 -1.24
C LYS A 35 -2.76 5.75 0.21
N GLY A 36 -1.53 5.34 0.52
CA GLY A 36 -1.21 4.87 1.86
C GLY A 36 0.11 5.36 2.42
N GLY A 37 0.23 5.22 3.73
CA GLY A 37 1.48 5.40 4.48
C GLY A 37 1.88 4.09 5.17
N SER A 38 3.19 3.86 5.28
CA SER A 38 3.75 2.77 6.08
C SER A 38 4.14 3.28 7.46
N ILE A 39 3.79 2.55 8.52
CA ILE A 39 4.12 2.92 9.90
C ILE A 39 4.87 1.75 10.55
N SER A 40 6.05 2.05 11.09
CA SER A 40 6.83 1.11 11.89
C SER A 40 6.51 1.24 13.38
N PRO A 41 6.42 0.13 14.11
CA PRO A 41 6.24 0.16 15.55
C PRO A 41 7.53 0.61 16.26
N ALA A 42 7.39 1.39 17.32
CA ALA A 42 8.50 1.71 18.23
C ALA A 42 8.59 0.74 19.43
N SER A 43 7.68 -0.21 19.56
CA SER A 43 7.69 -1.27 20.57
C SER A 43 6.60 -2.31 20.25
N SER A 44 6.64 -3.45 20.92
CA SER A 44 5.64 -4.53 20.77
C SER A 44 4.19 -4.15 21.11
N SER A 45 3.96 -3.02 21.80
CA SER A 45 2.62 -2.51 22.12
C SER A 45 2.29 -1.18 21.45
N ASP A 46 3.20 -0.62 20.65
CA ASP A 46 3.07 0.72 20.08
C ASP A 46 1.83 0.87 19.18
N PHE A 47 1.45 -0.18 18.46
CA PHE A 47 0.24 -0.20 17.63
C PHE A 47 -1.08 -0.10 18.41
N ALA A 48 -1.06 -0.26 19.74
CA ALA A 48 -2.19 0.01 20.62
C ALA A 48 -2.12 1.41 21.27
N SER A 49 -1.05 2.17 21.04
CA SER A 49 -0.79 3.44 21.72
C SER A 49 -1.67 4.59 21.20
N ALA A 50 -1.89 5.60 22.04
CA ALA A 50 -2.58 6.81 21.64
C ALA A 50 -1.82 7.59 20.53
N SER A 51 -0.48 7.54 20.55
CA SER A 51 0.38 8.13 19.51
C SER A 51 0.21 7.45 18.16
N PHE A 52 0.11 6.13 18.13
CA PHE A 52 -0.18 5.40 16.91
C PHE A 52 -1.58 5.72 16.38
N GLN A 53 -2.59 5.75 17.25
CA GLN A 53 -3.94 6.17 16.86
C GLN A 53 -3.98 7.59 16.29
N GLN A 54 -3.16 8.51 16.81
CA GLN A 54 -3.03 9.84 16.23
C GLN A 54 -2.39 9.80 14.84
N SER A 55 -1.41 8.93 14.61
CA SER A 55 -0.79 8.74 13.29
C SER A 55 -1.81 8.24 12.26
N LEU A 56 -2.71 7.32 12.63
CA LEU A 56 -3.81 6.89 11.76
C LEU A 56 -4.78 8.03 11.45
N ARG A 57 -5.15 8.85 12.44
CA ARG A 57 -5.99 10.04 12.22
C ARG A 57 -5.33 11.02 11.25
N ASN A 58 -4.02 11.21 11.36
CA ASN A 58 -3.26 12.08 10.45
C ASN A 58 -3.27 11.54 9.01
N LEU A 59 -3.14 10.22 8.81
CA LEU A 59 -3.28 9.59 7.49
C LEU A 59 -4.68 9.81 6.91
N ALA A 60 -5.72 9.56 7.71
CA ALA A 60 -7.10 9.78 7.26
C ALA A 60 -7.36 11.26 6.90
N ALA A 61 -6.80 12.20 7.67
CA ALA A 61 -6.95 13.64 7.44
C ALA A 61 -6.35 14.12 6.11
N ILE A 62 -5.35 13.43 5.57
CA ILE A 62 -4.78 13.71 4.23
C ILE A 62 -5.43 12.88 3.12
N HIS A 63 -6.60 12.28 3.37
CA HIS A 63 -7.34 11.45 2.43
C HIS A 63 -6.59 10.20 1.94
N ALA A 64 -5.70 9.65 2.77
CA ALA A 64 -5.20 8.28 2.58
C ALA A 64 -6.37 7.29 2.73
N ASN A 65 -6.30 6.17 2.01
CA ASN A 65 -7.25 5.06 2.10
C ASN A 65 -6.58 3.72 2.47
N TYR A 66 -5.26 3.69 2.65
CA TYR A 66 -4.51 2.52 3.11
C TYR A 66 -3.52 2.88 4.23
N VAL A 67 -3.28 1.93 5.14
CA VAL A 67 -2.13 1.94 6.03
C VAL A 67 -1.39 0.61 5.91
N THR A 68 -0.06 0.66 5.81
CA THR A 68 0.79 -0.53 5.90
C THR A 68 1.36 -0.63 7.32
N LEU A 69 1.03 -1.70 8.02
CA LEU A 69 1.57 -2.02 9.33
C LEU A 69 2.83 -2.87 9.14
N ILE A 70 3.97 -2.31 9.51
CA ILE A 70 5.25 -3.02 9.46
C ILE A 70 5.32 -3.97 10.65
N ILE A 71 5.65 -5.23 10.41
CA ILE A 71 5.82 -6.25 11.45
C ILE A 71 7.28 -6.74 11.36
N PRO A 72 8.21 -6.07 12.04
CA PRO A 72 9.61 -6.48 12.02
C PRO A 72 9.76 -7.77 12.83
N TYR A 73 10.46 -8.74 12.25
CA TYR A 73 11.11 -9.86 12.94
C TYR A 73 12.61 -9.72 12.75
N HIS A 74 13.40 -10.45 13.53
CA HIS A 74 14.83 -10.28 13.54
C HIS A 74 15.57 -11.60 13.41
N GLN A 75 16.79 -11.51 12.86
CA GLN A 75 17.77 -12.59 12.88
C GLN A 75 19.13 -12.08 13.34
N SER A 76 19.97 -12.96 13.89
CA SER A 76 21.25 -12.54 14.50
C SER A 76 22.17 -11.79 13.52
N ASN A 77 22.31 -12.27 12.28
CA ASN A 77 23.09 -11.66 11.20
C ASN A 77 22.64 -12.25 9.86
N ILE A 78 23.18 -11.77 8.73
CA ILE A 78 22.76 -12.19 7.38
C ILE A 78 22.98 -13.68 7.05
N TRP A 79 23.82 -14.40 7.80
CA TRP A 79 24.15 -15.82 7.59
C TRP A 79 23.38 -16.77 8.51
N SER A 80 22.68 -16.24 9.50
CA SER A 80 21.97 -17.03 10.49
C SER A 80 20.60 -17.52 10.01
N THR A 81 20.07 -18.51 10.72
CA THR A 81 18.75 -19.10 10.49
C THR A 81 17.76 -18.85 11.64
N ASP A 82 18.17 -18.14 12.69
CA ASP A 82 17.33 -17.81 13.83
C ASP A 82 16.42 -16.63 13.49
N ILE A 83 15.13 -16.88 13.29
CA ILE A 83 14.13 -15.83 13.07
C ILE A 83 13.27 -15.75 14.32
N GLN A 84 13.17 -14.57 14.92
CA GLN A 84 12.46 -14.38 16.18
C GLN A 84 11.82 -12.99 16.29
N PRO A 85 10.75 -12.85 17.10
CA PRO A 85 10.26 -11.53 17.49
C PRO A 85 11.35 -10.71 18.19
N GLY A 86 11.44 -9.43 17.85
CA GLY A 86 12.26 -8.44 18.53
C GLY A 86 11.47 -7.58 19.51
N TRP A 87 12.14 -6.55 20.02
CA TRP A 87 11.56 -5.57 20.96
C TRP A 87 10.43 -4.71 20.34
N ASP A 88 10.43 -4.60 19.02
CA ASP A 88 9.49 -3.85 18.19
C ASP A 88 8.49 -4.74 17.44
N THR A 89 8.59 -6.07 17.52
CA THR A 89 7.58 -6.97 16.93
C THR A 89 6.26 -6.80 17.69
N PRO A 90 5.20 -6.31 17.03
CA PRO A 90 3.92 -6.12 17.69
C PRO A 90 3.35 -7.42 18.24
N THR A 91 2.75 -7.35 19.42
CA THR A 91 1.88 -8.43 19.91
C THR A 91 0.62 -8.52 19.05
N ASP A 92 0.02 -9.72 18.96
CA ASP A 92 -1.25 -9.92 18.26
C ASP A 92 -2.34 -8.96 18.75
N ALA A 93 -2.43 -8.75 20.08
CA ALA A 93 -3.38 -7.81 20.67
C ALA A 93 -3.16 -6.37 20.18
N SER A 94 -1.89 -5.95 20.04
CA SER A 94 -1.54 -4.63 19.52
C SER A 94 -1.88 -4.50 18.03
N LEU A 95 -1.62 -5.53 17.23
CA LEU A 95 -2.01 -5.57 15.81
C LEU A 95 -3.52 -5.54 15.62
N ILE A 96 -4.27 -6.33 16.38
CA ILE A 96 -5.74 -6.35 16.34
C ILE A 96 -6.28 -4.96 16.67
N ALA A 97 -5.76 -4.31 17.72
CA ALA A 97 -6.15 -2.95 18.08
C ALA A 97 -5.88 -1.93 16.96
N ALA A 98 -4.71 -2.02 16.30
CA ALA A 98 -4.37 -1.17 15.16
C ALA A 98 -5.30 -1.41 13.96
N ILE A 99 -5.55 -2.67 13.60
CA ILE A 99 -6.43 -3.05 12.48
C ILE A 99 -7.84 -2.50 12.73
N HIS A 100 -8.37 -2.68 13.94
CA HIS A 100 -9.68 -2.14 14.32
C HIS A 100 -9.71 -0.62 14.23
N SER A 101 -8.69 0.07 14.76
CA SER A 101 -8.60 1.53 14.73
C SER A 101 -8.50 2.08 13.30
N ALA A 102 -7.76 1.40 12.42
CA ALA A 102 -7.64 1.79 11.01
C ALA A 102 -8.97 1.63 10.26
N HIS A 103 -9.66 0.51 10.44
CA HIS A 103 -10.98 0.29 9.82
C HIS A 103 -12.03 1.29 10.29
N LEU A 104 -12.02 1.70 11.57
CA LEU A 104 -12.92 2.74 12.07
C LEU A 104 -12.72 4.11 11.40
N LEU A 105 -11.52 4.36 10.84
CA LEU A 105 -11.18 5.56 10.08
C LEU A 105 -11.39 5.38 8.57
N GLY A 106 -11.90 4.23 8.12
CA GLY A 106 -12.11 3.92 6.71
C GLY A 106 -10.81 3.59 5.94
N LEU A 107 -9.71 3.32 6.64
CA LEU A 107 -8.46 2.88 6.03
C LEU A 107 -8.49 1.37 5.80
N HIS A 108 -8.05 0.91 4.63
CA HIS A 108 -7.67 -0.47 4.41
C HIS A 108 -6.32 -0.76 5.06
N VAL A 109 -6.07 -2.02 5.43
CA VAL A 109 -4.84 -2.43 6.10
C VAL A 109 -4.05 -3.40 5.23
N MET A 110 -2.75 -3.13 5.09
CA MET A 110 -1.76 -4.08 4.58
C MET A 110 -0.84 -4.49 5.73
N LEU A 111 -0.69 -5.78 5.97
CA LEU A 111 0.34 -6.30 6.88
C LEU A 111 1.60 -6.55 6.08
N LYS A 112 2.74 -6.06 6.57
CA LYS A 112 4.05 -6.29 5.94
C LYS A 112 5.04 -6.86 6.95
N PRO A 113 4.96 -8.18 7.23
CA PRO A 113 6.01 -8.87 7.94
C PRO A 113 7.32 -8.84 7.15
N HIS A 114 8.44 -8.56 7.82
CA HIS A 114 9.77 -8.62 7.23
C HIS A 114 10.82 -8.98 8.28
N ILE A 115 12.04 -9.32 7.83
CA ILE A 115 13.16 -9.62 8.72
C ILE A 115 14.21 -8.52 8.66
N ASP A 116 14.75 -8.13 9.81
CA ASP A 116 15.90 -7.25 9.97
C ASP A 116 17.06 -7.96 10.70
N PRO A 117 18.28 -7.97 10.12
CA PRO A 117 19.47 -8.47 10.81
C PRO A 117 19.92 -7.54 11.96
N TYR A 118 20.23 -8.11 13.12
CA TYR A 118 20.74 -7.35 14.28
C TYR A 118 22.16 -6.78 14.09
N ASP A 119 22.93 -7.34 13.16
CA ASP A 119 24.26 -6.84 12.79
C ASP A 119 24.21 -5.55 11.94
N GLY A 120 23.02 -5.01 11.69
CA GLY A 120 22.79 -3.76 10.95
C GLY A 120 22.97 -3.89 9.44
N GLN A 121 23.26 -5.10 8.93
CA GLN A 121 23.33 -5.33 7.50
C GLN A 121 21.96 -5.23 6.85
N TRP A 122 21.93 -4.84 5.58
CA TRP A 122 20.69 -4.75 4.85
C TRP A 122 20.09 -6.15 4.63
N ARG A 123 18.80 -6.31 4.95
CA ARG A 123 18.05 -7.56 4.74
C ARG A 123 18.11 -8.15 3.32
N ALA A 124 18.41 -7.34 2.29
CA ALA A 124 18.60 -7.86 0.93
C ALA A 124 19.85 -8.74 0.79
N ASN A 125 20.78 -8.66 1.75
CA ASN A 125 22.01 -9.45 1.79
C ASN A 125 21.86 -10.74 2.61
N ILE A 126 20.67 -11.04 3.13
CA ILE A 126 20.41 -12.30 3.84
C ILE A 126 20.78 -13.47 2.92
N ASN A 127 21.75 -14.25 3.35
CA ASN A 127 22.28 -15.41 2.66
C ASN A 127 22.60 -16.49 3.70
N PRO A 128 21.58 -17.16 4.25
CA PRO A 128 21.74 -18.09 5.36
C PRO A 128 22.67 -19.25 5.01
N SER A 129 23.49 -19.65 5.98
CA SER A 129 24.39 -20.80 5.88
C SER A 129 23.66 -22.12 5.63
N ASP A 130 22.45 -22.27 6.18
CA ASP A 130 21.49 -23.32 5.85
C ASP A 130 20.20 -22.70 5.29
N ARG A 131 20.05 -22.75 3.97
CA ARG A 131 18.89 -22.20 3.27
C ARG A 131 17.59 -22.93 3.62
N ASN A 132 17.63 -24.25 3.76
CA ASN A 132 16.42 -25.02 4.03
C ASN A 132 15.94 -24.78 5.47
N GLY A 133 16.87 -24.75 6.43
CA GLY A 133 16.59 -24.37 7.81
C GLY A 133 16.05 -22.95 7.93
N TRP A 134 16.60 -22.00 7.17
CA TRP A 134 16.10 -20.62 7.15
C TRP A 134 14.65 -20.53 6.65
N PHE A 135 14.32 -21.14 5.50
CA PHE A 135 12.95 -21.11 4.97
C PHE A 135 11.96 -21.87 5.88
N ALA A 136 12.39 -22.98 6.50
CA ALA A 136 11.57 -23.69 7.49
C ALA A 136 11.26 -22.86 8.75
N ASN A 137 12.11 -21.87 9.10
CA ASN A 137 11.83 -20.91 10.17
C ASN A 137 11.04 -19.70 9.66
N TYR A 138 11.29 -19.27 8.42
CA TYR A 138 10.55 -18.20 7.76
C TYR A 138 9.05 -18.53 7.62
N ASP A 139 8.72 -19.78 7.27
CA ASP A 139 7.33 -20.24 7.11
C ASP A 139 6.53 -20.27 8.43
N LYS A 140 7.21 -20.22 9.59
CA LYS A 140 6.58 -20.23 10.92
C LYS A 140 6.36 -18.83 11.49
N MET A 141 6.83 -17.81 10.78
CA MET A 141 6.73 -16.40 11.18
C MET A 141 5.31 -15.87 11.00
#